data_AF-A0A5Z0Q8R3-F1
#
_entry.id   AF-A0A5Z0Q8R3-F1
#
_cell.length_a   1.000
_cell.length_b   1.000
_cell.length_c   1.000
_cell.angle_alpha   90.00
_cell.angle_beta   90.00
_cell.angle_gamma   90.00
#
_symmetry.space_group_name_H-M   'P 1'
#
loop_
_entity.id
_entity.type
_entity.pdbx_description
1 polymer ?
#
loop_
_entity_poly.entity_id
_entity_poly.type
_entity_poly.pdbx_seq_one_letter_code
_entity_poly.pdbx_strand_id
1 'polypeptide(L)'
;MRKARRRCKNEECREWFFPQFQNQQWCCVDCGTKLALERRSKEREKAEKAAEKKRRREEQKQKDKLKIRKLALKPRSYWIKQAQQAVNAFIRERDRDLPCISCG
;
A
#
# COMPACT_ATOMS: atom_id res chain seq x y z
N MET A 1 7.77 -35.49 -33.48
CA MET A 1 6.68 -35.16 -32.54
C MET A 1 5.68 -34.23 -33.23
N ARG A 2 4.38 -34.54 -33.23
CA ARG A 2 3.36 -33.63 -33.78
C ARG A 2 3.20 -32.43 -32.84
N LYS A 3 3.34 -31.20 -33.35
CA LYS A 3 3.10 -30.00 -32.55
C LYS A 3 1.61 -29.91 -32.21
N ALA A 4 1.28 -29.84 -30.93
CA ALA A 4 -0.11 -29.65 -30.49
C ALA A 4 -0.63 -28.28 -30.95
N ARG A 5 -1.86 -28.23 -31.45
CA ARG A 5 -2.54 -26.97 -31.77
C ARG A 5 -2.76 -26.16 -30.50
N ARG A 6 -2.61 -24.85 -30.58
CA ARG A 6 -2.89 -23.90 -29.51
C ARG A 6 -3.94 -22.90 -29.95
N ARG A 7 -4.65 -22.31 -29.00
CA ARG A 7 -5.58 -21.20 -29.24
C ARG A 7 -4.84 -19.87 -29.15
N CYS A 8 -5.09 -18.95 -30.07
CA CYS A 8 -4.54 -17.59 -30.03
C CYS A 8 -4.95 -16.89 -28.75
N LYS A 9 -3.99 -16.27 -28.07
CA LYS A 9 -4.21 -15.56 -26.80
C LYS A 9 -4.83 -14.18 -26.99
N ASN A 10 -4.80 -13.63 -28.20
CA ASN A 10 -5.51 -12.38 -28.51
C ASN A 10 -7.02 -12.62 -28.31
N GLU A 11 -7.65 -11.84 -27.43
CA GLU A 11 -9.05 -12.00 -27.05
C GLU A 11 -10.01 -11.84 -28.23
N GLU A 12 -9.63 -11.01 -29.20
CA GLU A 12 -10.40 -10.75 -30.42
C GLU A 12 -10.30 -11.89 -31.45
N CYS A 13 -9.21 -12.65 -31.47
CA CYS A 13 -8.96 -13.66 -32.50
C CYS A 13 -9.36 -15.07 -32.03
N ARG A 14 -8.79 -15.55 -30.91
CA ARG A 14 -9.05 -16.89 -30.33
C ARG A 14 -9.03 -18.08 -31.31
N GLU A 15 -8.42 -17.96 -32.48
CA GLU A 15 -8.33 -19.03 -33.48
C GLU A 15 -7.34 -20.13 -33.06
N TRP A 16 -7.57 -21.36 -33.56
CA TRP A 16 -6.64 -22.46 -33.39
C TRP A 16 -5.52 -22.41 -34.44
N PHE A 17 -4.27 -22.48 -33.99
CA PHE A 17 -3.10 -22.45 -34.86
C PHE A 17 -2.06 -23.52 -34.48
N PHE A 18 -1.17 -23.83 -35.41
CA PHE A 18 0.00 -24.68 -35.15
C PHE A 18 1.19 -23.79 -34.78
N PRO A 19 1.65 -23.80 -33.52
CA PRO A 19 2.74 -22.94 -33.09
C PRO A 19 4.05 -23.35 -33.77
N GLN A 20 4.80 -22.37 -34.29
CA GLN A 20 6.12 -22.60 -34.84
C GLN A 20 7.16 -22.81 -33.74
N PHE A 21 7.02 -22.09 -32.62
CA PHE A 21 7.89 -22.18 -31.45
C PHE A 21 7.10 -22.58 -30.20
N GLN A 22 7.75 -23.21 -29.21
CA GLN A 22 7.06 -23.67 -27.99
C GLN A 22 6.39 -22.54 -27.20
N ASN A 23 6.98 -21.34 -27.25
CA ASN A 23 6.53 -20.13 -26.57
C ASN A 23 5.60 -19.24 -27.42
N GLN A 24 5.27 -19.63 -28.66
CA GLN A 24 4.36 -18.85 -29.50
C GLN A 24 2.92 -18.96 -28.95
N GLN A 25 2.32 -17.81 -28.63
CA GLN A 25 0.97 -17.71 -28.05
C GLN A 25 -0.04 -17.02 -28.99
N TRP A 26 0.39 -16.63 -30.19
CA TRP A 26 -0.41 -15.89 -31.18
C TRP A 26 -0.36 -16.57 -32.54
N CYS A 27 -1.45 -16.47 -33.31
CA CYS A 27 -1.58 -17.07 -34.63
C CYS A 27 -0.80 -16.32 -35.72
N CYS A 28 -0.72 -14.98 -35.65
CA CYS A 28 -0.09 -14.11 -36.64
C CYS A 28 0.62 -12.91 -36.00
N VAL A 29 1.47 -12.22 -36.78
CA VAL A 29 2.29 -11.08 -36.31
C VAL A 29 1.43 -9.95 -35.70
N ASP A 30 0.26 -9.66 -36.28
CA ASP A 30 -0.64 -8.61 -35.78
C ASP A 30 -1.19 -8.95 -34.39
N CYS A 31 -1.63 -10.20 -34.19
CA CYS A 31 -2.05 -10.71 -32.88
C CYS A 31 -0.90 -10.68 -31.86
N GLY A 32 0.33 -10.98 -32.29
CA GLY A 32 1.52 -10.89 -31.45
C GLY A 32 1.82 -9.46 -31.02
N THR A 33 1.70 -8.51 -31.94
CA THR A 33 1.96 -7.08 -31.69
C THR A 33 0.96 -6.50 -30.69
N LYS A 34 -0.34 -6.79 -30.85
CA LYS A 34 -1.38 -6.38 -29.90
C LYS A 34 -1.09 -6.89 -28.47
N LEU A 35 -0.81 -8.18 -28.34
CA LEU A 35 -0.48 -8.78 -27.04
C LEU A 35 0.80 -8.20 -26.42
N ALA A 36 1.81 -7.89 -27.24
CA ALA A 36 3.05 -7.26 -26.77
C ALA A 36 2.80 -5.84 -26.24
N LEU A 37 1.99 -5.04 -26.95
CA LEU A 37 1.61 -3.70 -26.52
C LEU A 37 0.81 -3.72 -25.21
N GLU A 38 -0.17 -4.61 -25.09
CA GLU A 38 -0.94 -4.78 -23.86
C GLU A 38 -0.05 -5.18 -22.68
N ARG A 39 0.86 -6.13 -22.91
CA ARG A 39 1.80 -6.58 -21.88
C ARG A 39 2.69 -5.43 -21.41
N ARG A 40 3.25 -4.65 -22.35
CA ARG A 40 4.06 -3.46 -22.04
C ARG A 40 3.25 -2.41 -21.28
N SER A 41 1.98 -2.22 -21.63
CA SER A 41 1.08 -1.31 -20.91
C SER A 41 0.87 -1.76 -19.46
N LYS A 42 0.53 -3.04 -19.25
CA LYS A 42 0.34 -3.64 -17.92
C LYS A 42 1.61 -3.61 -17.08
N GLU A 43 2.78 -3.82 -17.69
CA GLU A 43 4.08 -3.73 -17.01
C GLU A 43 4.39 -2.30 -16.56
N ARG A 44 4.11 -1.29 -17.40
CA ARG A 44 4.24 0.13 -17.02
C ARG A 44 3.32 0.50 -15.85
N GLU A 45 2.04 0.15 -15.94
CA GLU A 45 1.07 0.42 -14.86
C GLU A 45 1.50 -0.23 -13.53
N LYS A 46 1.99 -1.48 -13.58
CA LYS A 46 2.52 -2.17 -12.40
C LYS A 46 3.76 -1.47 -11.83
N ALA A 47 4.67 -1.01 -12.69
CA ALA A 47 5.86 -0.28 -12.28
C ALA A 47 5.50 1.06 -11.61
N GLU A 48 4.56 1.81 -12.17
CA GLU A 48 4.06 3.07 -11.61
C GLU A 48 3.41 2.86 -10.25
N LYS A 49 2.51 1.88 -10.12
CA LYS A 49 1.90 1.52 -8.82
C LYS A 49 2.93 1.10 -7.78
N ALA A 50 3.95 0.34 -8.19
CA ALA A 50 5.02 -0.06 -7.29
C ALA A 50 5.88 1.13 -6.83
N ALA A 51 6.21 2.04 -7.74
CA ALA A 51 6.96 3.27 -7.45
C ALA A 51 6.18 4.18 -6.49
N GLU A 52 4.88 4.37 -6.72
CA GLU A 52 4.03 5.16 -5.83
C GLU A 52 3.94 4.54 -4.44
N LYS A 53 3.73 3.22 -4.34
CA LYS A 53 3.69 2.51 -3.06
C LYS A 53 5.00 2.65 -2.30
N LYS A 54 6.15 2.62 -2.99
CA LYS A 54 7.46 2.85 -2.39
C LYS A 54 7.58 4.28 -1.86
N ARG A 55 7.19 5.29 -2.65
CA ARG A 55 7.20 6.71 -2.26
C ARG A 55 6.34 6.96 -1.02
N ARG A 56 5.10 6.46 -0.99
CA ARG A 56 4.19 6.56 0.18
C ARG A 56 4.79 5.94 1.45
N ARG A 57 5.44 4.78 1.33
CA ARG A 57 6.11 4.12 2.47
C ARG A 57 7.30 4.92 2.99
N GLU A 58 8.08 5.51 2.10
CA GLU A 58 9.22 6.36 2.47
C GLU A 58 8.75 7.63 3.17
N GLU A 59 7.75 8.31 2.63
CA GLU A 59 7.12 9.48 3.26
C GLU A 59 6.59 9.17 4.66
N GLN A 60 5.88 8.05 4.82
CA GLN A 60 5.38 7.63 6.12
C GLN A 60 6.52 7.40 7.12
N LYS A 61 7.57 6.69 6.70
CA LYS A 61 8.76 6.47 7.55
C LYS A 61 9.43 7.78 7.96
N GLN A 62 9.49 8.78 7.07
CA GLN A 62 10.05 10.09 7.42
C GLN A 62 9.18 10.85 8.43
N LYS A 63 7.85 10.81 8.26
CA LYS A 63 6.91 11.39 9.22
C LYS A 63 7.02 10.73 10.59
N ASP A 64 7.11 9.41 10.63
CA ASP A 64 7.25 8.65 11.88
C ASP A 64 8.56 8.97 12.58
N LYS A 65 9.68 8.99 11.84
CA LYS A 65 10.99 9.41 12.37
C LYS A 65 10.94 10.83 12.95
N LEU A 66 10.32 11.76 12.25
CA LEU A 66 10.16 13.14 12.74
C LEU A 66 9.31 13.19 14.00
N LYS A 67 8.20 12.43 14.05
CA LYS A 67 7.32 12.34 15.23
C LYS A 67 8.08 11.81 16.45
N ILE A 68 8.85 10.74 16.28
CA ILE A 68 9.67 10.16 17.36
C ILE A 68 10.70 11.18 17.85
N ARG A 69 11.43 11.85 16.95
CA ARG A 69 12.39 12.90 17.33
C ARG A 69 11.73 14.04 18.09
N LYS A 70 10.56 14.50 17.62
CA LYS A 70 9.80 15.56 18.31
C LYS A 70 9.36 15.15 19.71
N LEU A 71 9.00 13.88 19.92
CA LEU A 71 8.65 13.34 21.23
C LEU A 71 9.88 13.22 22.14
N ALA A 72 11.01 12.75 21.61
CA ALA A 72 12.26 12.62 22.35
C ALA A 72 12.81 13.99 22.82
N LEU A 73 12.57 15.05 22.05
CA LEU A 73 12.97 16.42 22.40
C LEU A 73 12.01 17.11 23.40
N LYS A 74 10.91 16.46 23.82
CA LYS A 74 10.01 17.07 24.81
C LYS A 74 10.68 17.12 26.18
N PRO A 75 10.68 18.29 26.86
CA PRO A 75 11.26 18.43 28.18
C PRO A 75 10.46 17.65 29.23
N ARG A 76 11.09 17.31 30.36
CA ARG A 76 10.43 16.59 31.48
C ARG A 76 9.13 17.26 31.94
N SER A 77 9.08 18.59 31.97
CA SER A 77 7.91 19.38 32.35
C SER A 77 6.67 19.11 31.48
N TYR A 78 6.86 18.85 30.18
CA TYR A 78 5.78 18.49 29.28
C TYR A 78 5.09 17.20 29.74
N TRP A 79 5.87 16.18 30.09
CA TRP A 79 5.36 14.88 30.54
C TRP A 79 4.66 14.97 31.90
N ILE A 80 5.22 15.75 32.83
CA ILE A 80 4.59 16.00 34.14
C ILE A 80 3.21 16.63 33.95
N LYS A 81 3.10 17.65 33.09
CA LYS A 81 1.82 18.32 32.81
C LYS A 81 0.79 17.35 32.22
N GLN A 82 1.21 16.49 31.28
CA GLN A 82 0.33 15.47 30.69
C GLN A 82 -0.14 14.44 31.73
N ALA A 83 0.76 13.95 32.57
CA ALA A 83 0.42 13.02 33.65
C ALA A 83 -0.56 13.64 34.64
N GLN A 84 -0.31 14.87 35.09
CA GLN A 84 -1.20 15.59 35.98
C GLN A 84 -2.59 15.78 35.36
N GLN A 85 -2.66 16.16 34.08
CA GLN A 85 -3.92 16.34 33.38
C GLN A 85 -4.72 15.03 33.27
N ALA A 86 -4.05 13.92 32.94
CA ALA A 86 -4.68 12.61 32.85
C ALA A 86 -5.20 12.12 34.21
N VAL A 87 -4.38 12.25 35.26
CA VAL A 87 -4.78 11.88 36.63
C VAL A 87 -5.92 12.76 37.11
N ASN A 88 -5.85 14.08 36.91
CA ASN A 88 -6.93 14.99 37.29
C ASN A 88 -8.24 14.68 36.56
N ALA A 89 -8.18 14.33 35.28
CA ALA A 89 -9.36 13.92 34.52
C ALA A 89 -9.96 12.62 35.07
N PHE A 90 -9.11 11.63 35.36
CA PHE A 90 -9.55 10.38 35.98
C PHE A 90 -10.20 10.60 37.35
N ILE A 91 -9.57 11.38 38.23
CA ILE A 91 -10.10 11.67 39.57
C ILE A 91 -11.44 12.40 39.49
N ARG A 92 -11.58 13.38 38.59
CA ARG A 92 -12.86 14.08 38.38
C ARG A 92 -13.99 13.16 37.93
N GLU A 93 -13.68 12.18 37.08
CA GLU A 93 -14.68 11.23 36.63
C GLU A 93 -15.05 10.24 37.73
N ARG A 94 -14.05 9.73 38.46
CA ARG A 94 -14.23 8.79 39.56
C ARG A 94 -14.99 9.40 40.73
N ASP A 95 -14.66 10.64 41.09
CA ASP A 95 -15.19 11.34 42.27
C ASP A 95 -16.35 12.28 41.92
N ARG A 96 -16.95 12.13 40.74
CA ARG A 96 -17.99 13.00 40.20
C ARG A 96 -19.15 13.26 41.16
N ASP A 97 -19.55 12.23 41.91
CA ASP A 97 -20.71 12.24 42.80
C ASP A 97 -20.31 12.31 44.29
N LEU A 98 -19.01 12.46 44.58
CA LEU A 98 -18.52 12.62 45.94
C LEU A 98 -18.41 14.12 46.29
N PRO A 99 -18.58 14.48 47.57
CA PRO A 99 -18.27 15.82 48.05
C PRO A 99 -16.85 16.24 47.65
N CYS A 100 -16.71 17.52 47.30
CA CYS A 100 -15.48 18.15 46.83
C CYS A 100 -14.36 17.94 47.85
N ILE A 101 -13.25 17.30 47.47
CA ILE A 101 -12.15 17.02 48.40
C ILE A 101 -11.51 18.29 49.01
N SER A 102 -11.72 19.45 48.39
CA SER A 102 -11.21 20.75 48.85
C SER A 102 -12.22 21.58 49.63
N CYS A 103 -13.50 21.21 49.66
CA CYS A 103 -14.56 22.05 50.21
C CYS A 103 -15.68 21.32 50.96
N GLY A 104 -15.73 19.99 50.93
CA GLY A 104 -16.86 19.21 51.42
C GLY A 104 -18.05 19.37 50.50
#